data_AF-A0AAU6X618-F1
#
_entry.id   AF-A0AAU6X618-F1
#
_cell.length_a   1.000
_cell.length_b   1.000
_cell.length_c   1.000
_cell.angle_alpha   90.00
_cell.angle_beta   90.00
_cell.angle_gamma   90.00
#
_symmetry.space_group_name_H-M   'P 1'
#
loop_
_entity.id
_entity.type
_entity.pdbx_description
1 polymer ?
#
loop_
_entity_poly.entity_id
_entity_poly.type
_entity_poly.pdbx_seq_one_letter_code
_entity_poly.pdbx_strand_id
1 'polypeptide(L)'
;MKKGLFVYLVLLISVAQAQDHLTNLKKLNKLHEAEKNIVLFNNGSNAIPVKELSDLNIASVHVNYSEFGVFDSLANKYCKVTGLTADTLKDAAGYYALHDRLKLYNMVIVTLSDRSPFNNSLRNLIKDIESYTQVVVVLTGPGKNLGYLDQIKSPVIWYKNDTPEGASIAAQLIFGGIAVPNRLTENFSKKFIKGSGYTATKIRLGYSLPEAVMVNADKLNKIDSIVAAGIASHSAPAVVVLVAKNGEVIFNKAYGKHTYNGNEVTKLTDIFDMASITKVTATTPSIMHLYEQHTLGLDSPISKYVALLRNIPDKKDVTVREALLHEAGFTPYIKFYEKLKQQDLSADSSAAYPTKVADHYYLRANYFNEVMWPVTLASSGNTRGKFVYSDLSMYMMKEVFETVSHQKLNEYVLSSLYRPLGMQASGYLPRNRFNISRIVPTTENDNWFRNMLVQGYVNDPGAAMAGGVEGHAGLFSNANDLAIYYQMLLNKGTYGGSRYFDSTTVDLFTSRQSKTSWRGLGFDRTNKSSATDKRSELAFGHSGYTGTYVWVDPKYNLVYICLTNRVYPDDGKTYGPAKVNIRSLVLDACYDAITDNEKKEIHK
;
A
#
# COMPACT_ATOMS: atom_id res chain seq x y z
N MET A 1 -49.34 -7.31 2.90
CA MET A 1 -48.24 -7.52 1.93
C MET A 1 -48.09 -6.25 1.09
N LYS A 2 -46.84 -5.80 0.87
CA LYS A 2 -46.41 -4.46 0.39
C LYS A 2 -46.28 -3.39 1.48
N LYS A 3 -45.08 -3.32 2.07
CA LYS A 3 -44.38 -2.10 2.52
C LYS A 3 -42.97 -2.53 2.96
N GLY A 4 -41.94 -1.83 2.49
CA GLY A 4 -40.60 -1.88 3.06
C GLY A 4 -39.52 -2.61 2.24
N LEU A 5 -39.17 -2.08 1.07
CA LEU A 5 -37.82 -2.22 0.54
C LEU A 5 -37.23 -0.81 0.43
N PHE A 6 -36.94 -0.22 1.60
CA PHE A 6 -36.13 0.99 1.67
C PHE A 6 -34.69 0.55 1.47
N VAL A 7 -34.16 0.84 0.29
CA VAL A 7 -32.77 0.62 -0.10
C VAL A 7 -31.90 1.44 0.85
N TYR A 8 -31.18 0.77 1.74
CA TYR A 8 -30.06 1.35 2.47
C TYR A 8 -28.91 1.60 1.49
N LEU A 9 -28.97 2.73 0.79
CA LEU A 9 -27.81 3.31 0.11
C LEU A 9 -27.00 4.05 1.18
N VAL A 10 -26.32 3.30 2.05
CA VAL A 10 -25.36 3.89 3.00
C VAL A 10 -24.19 4.40 2.16
N LEU A 11 -24.07 5.72 2.12
CA LEU A 11 -22.89 6.44 1.68
C LEU A 11 -21.66 5.86 2.37
N LEU A 12 -20.97 4.96 1.68
CA LEU A 12 -19.54 4.78 1.87
C LEU A 12 -18.91 6.13 1.53
N ILE A 13 -18.44 6.84 2.55
CA ILE A 13 -17.52 7.98 2.38
C ILE A 13 -16.18 7.39 1.91
N SER A 14 -16.15 6.83 0.70
CA SER A 14 -15.00 6.94 -0.17
C SER A 14 -14.87 8.43 -0.43
N VAL A 15 -13.73 9.02 -0.08
CA VAL A 15 -13.49 10.47 -0.14
C VAL A 15 -13.47 10.94 -1.60
N ALA A 16 -14.66 11.10 -2.15
CA ALA A 16 -15.00 12.02 -3.23
C ALA A 16 -15.88 13.13 -2.65
N GLN A 17 -15.61 13.56 -1.40
CA GLN A 17 -16.16 14.82 -0.91
C GLN A 17 -15.47 15.96 -1.65
N ALA A 18 -16.29 16.90 -2.09
CA ALA A 18 -15.92 18.01 -2.95
C ALA A 18 -14.53 18.58 -2.60
N GLN A 19 -13.67 18.65 -3.62
CA GLN A 19 -12.41 19.41 -3.60
C GLN A 19 -12.72 20.91 -3.66
N ASP A 20 -13.64 21.35 -2.82
CA ASP A 20 -13.97 22.75 -2.60
C ASP A 20 -13.25 23.20 -1.33
N HIS A 21 -12.33 24.14 -1.50
CA HIS A 21 -11.46 24.61 -0.44
C HIS A 21 -12.23 25.07 0.81
N LEU A 22 -13.32 25.83 0.63
CA LEU A 22 -14.11 26.36 1.75
C LEU A 22 -14.84 25.26 2.52
N THR A 23 -15.38 24.27 1.82
CA THR A 23 -16.01 23.09 2.43
C THR A 23 -14.98 22.27 3.21
N ASN A 24 -13.80 22.08 2.65
CA ASN A 24 -12.73 21.38 3.35
C ASN A 24 -12.25 22.12 4.60
N LEU A 25 -12.13 23.45 4.57
CA LEU A 25 -11.79 24.22 5.78
C LEU A 25 -12.82 24.01 6.91
N LYS A 26 -14.12 24.01 6.59
CA LYS A 26 -15.17 23.72 7.58
C LYS A 26 -15.06 22.30 8.13
N LYS A 27 -14.79 21.31 7.27
CA LYS A 27 -14.61 19.91 7.70
C LYS A 27 -13.33 19.71 8.51
N LEU A 28 -12.24 20.38 8.14
CA LEU A 28 -10.99 20.37 8.89
C LEU A 28 -11.17 20.94 10.30
N ASN A 29 -11.93 22.03 10.44
CA ASN A 29 -12.25 22.59 11.76
C ASN A 29 -12.99 21.57 12.65
N LYS A 30 -13.92 20.80 12.10
CA LYS A 30 -14.60 19.71 12.84
C LYS A 30 -13.64 18.58 13.21
N LEU A 31 -12.70 18.23 12.33
CA LEU A 31 -11.65 17.23 12.63
C LEU A 31 -10.74 17.71 13.76
N HIS A 32 -10.27 18.97 13.71
CA HIS A 32 -9.48 19.58 14.78
C HIS A 32 -10.25 19.67 16.09
N GLU A 33 -11.56 19.96 16.05
CA GLU A 33 -12.40 19.95 17.24
C GLU A 33 -12.53 18.53 17.82
N ALA A 34 -12.74 17.51 16.98
CA ALA A 34 -12.76 16.12 17.41
C ALA A 34 -11.42 15.69 18.01
N GLU A 35 -10.30 16.04 17.38
CA GLU A 35 -8.94 15.75 17.84
C GLU A 35 -8.62 16.45 19.16
N LYS A 36 -9.08 17.68 19.40
CA LYS A 36 -8.89 18.37 20.69
C LYS A 36 -9.69 17.78 21.84
N ASN A 37 -10.81 17.12 21.54
CA ASN A 37 -11.77 16.62 22.53
C ASN A 37 -11.73 15.10 22.74
N ILE A 38 -10.86 14.38 22.03
CA ILE A 38 -10.63 12.95 22.27
C ILE A 38 -9.61 12.76 23.39
N VAL A 39 -9.84 11.79 24.29
CA VAL A 39 -8.92 11.48 25.39
C VAL A 39 -8.65 9.98 25.43
N LEU A 40 -7.38 9.61 25.59
CA LEU A 40 -6.94 8.24 25.78
C LEU A 40 -6.72 7.95 27.26
N PHE A 41 -7.24 6.85 27.77
CA PHE A 41 -7.06 6.37 29.13
C PHE A 41 -6.48 4.96 29.15
N ASN A 42 -6.07 4.52 30.33
CA ASN A 42 -5.61 3.16 30.61
C ASN A 42 -4.51 2.66 29.66
N ASN A 43 -3.61 3.56 29.24
CA ASN A 43 -2.57 3.24 28.27
C ASN A 43 -1.17 3.21 28.90
N GLY A 44 -1.05 2.80 30.16
CA GLY A 44 0.24 2.77 30.88
C GLY A 44 1.25 1.78 30.29
N SER A 45 0.76 0.76 29.56
CA SER A 45 1.59 -0.19 28.81
C SER A 45 1.98 0.31 27.41
N ASN A 46 1.55 1.52 27.00
CA ASN A 46 1.71 2.04 25.64
C ASN A 46 1.15 1.09 24.56
N ALA A 47 0.02 0.43 24.84
CA ALA A 47 -0.68 -0.45 23.89
C ALA A 47 -1.25 0.32 22.68
N ILE A 48 -1.57 1.61 22.88
CA ILE A 48 -1.96 2.54 21.83
C ILE A 48 -0.85 3.59 21.64
N PRO A 49 -0.40 3.85 20.40
CA PRO A 49 -0.84 3.22 19.16
C PRO A 49 -0.36 1.76 19.00
N VAL A 50 -1.16 0.93 18.34
CA VAL A 50 -0.85 -0.48 18.05
C VAL A 50 0.35 -0.57 17.11
N LYS A 51 1.41 -1.31 17.46
CA LYS A 51 2.66 -1.39 16.67
C LYS A 51 2.76 -2.64 15.81
N GLU A 52 2.73 -3.82 16.42
CA GLU A 52 2.94 -5.10 15.74
C GLU A 52 1.67 -5.58 15.04
N LEU A 53 1.55 -5.34 13.73
CA LEU A 53 0.33 -5.63 12.96
C LEU A 53 0.30 -7.05 12.36
N SER A 54 1.45 -7.68 12.15
CA SER A 54 1.60 -8.88 11.31
C SER A 54 0.67 -10.04 11.68
N ASP A 55 0.53 -10.28 12.98
CA ASP A 55 -0.20 -11.44 13.52
C ASP A 55 -1.57 -11.05 14.07
N LEU A 56 -1.98 -9.78 13.94
CA LEU A 56 -3.26 -9.34 14.46
C LEU A 56 -4.42 -9.82 13.58
N ASN A 57 -5.36 -10.49 14.21
CA ASN A 57 -6.69 -10.73 13.71
C ASN A 57 -7.67 -9.93 14.56
N ILE A 58 -8.14 -8.81 14.02
CA ILE A 58 -8.90 -7.80 14.78
C ILE A 58 -10.39 -7.90 14.47
N ALA A 59 -11.21 -7.93 15.52
CA ALA A 59 -12.65 -7.67 15.43
C ALA A 59 -12.97 -6.26 15.96
N SER A 60 -13.86 -5.55 15.28
CA SER A 60 -14.45 -4.29 15.74
C SER A 60 -15.92 -4.54 16.04
N VAL A 61 -16.33 -4.42 17.29
CA VAL A 61 -17.67 -4.75 17.79
C VAL A 61 -18.42 -3.47 18.09
N HIS A 62 -19.50 -3.24 17.33
CA HIS A 62 -20.31 -2.03 17.43
C HIS A 62 -21.56 -2.28 18.25
N VAL A 63 -21.67 -1.61 19.40
CA VAL A 63 -22.84 -1.70 20.28
C VAL A 63 -23.55 -0.35 20.30
N ASN A 64 -24.58 -0.18 19.47
CA ASN A 64 -25.32 1.08 19.29
C ASN A 64 -24.42 2.27 18.88
N TYR A 65 -23.36 2.01 18.14
CA TYR A 65 -22.39 3.01 17.69
C TYR A 65 -22.70 3.41 16.24
N SER A 66 -23.19 4.64 16.00
CA SER A 66 -23.76 5.03 14.70
C SER A 66 -22.70 5.14 13.59
N GLU A 67 -21.50 5.57 13.93
CA GLU A 67 -20.46 5.94 12.96
C GLU A 67 -19.49 4.78 12.64
N PHE A 68 -19.94 3.54 12.82
CA PHE A 68 -19.11 2.34 12.61
C PHE A 68 -18.55 2.24 11.19
N GLY A 69 -19.31 2.67 10.17
CA GLY A 69 -18.85 2.64 8.78
C GLY A 69 -17.64 3.54 8.53
N VAL A 70 -17.56 4.69 9.21
CA VAL A 70 -16.40 5.59 9.13
C VAL A 70 -15.22 5.00 9.89
N PHE A 71 -15.47 4.52 11.10
CA PHE A 71 -14.46 3.90 11.96
C PHE A 71 -13.78 2.72 11.26
N ASP A 72 -14.55 1.73 10.81
CA ASP A 72 -14.03 0.52 10.19
C ASP A 72 -13.36 0.78 8.84
N SER A 73 -13.91 1.70 8.03
CA SER A 73 -13.30 2.10 6.76
C SER A 73 -11.89 2.67 6.98
N LEU A 74 -11.71 3.46 8.05
CA LEU A 74 -10.42 4.06 8.35
C LEU A 74 -9.47 3.08 9.04
N ALA A 75 -9.96 2.27 9.98
CA ALA A 75 -9.19 1.20 10.61
C ALA A 75 -8.62 0.23 9.55
N ASN A 76 -9.43 -0.13 8.54
CA ASN A 76 -9.02 -0.99 7.44
C ASN A 76 -7.96 -0.39 6.50
N LYS A 77 -7.59 0.89 6.66
CA LYS A 77 -6.43 1.45 5.94
C LYS A 77 -5.10 1.11 6.60
N TYR A 78 -5.10 0.72 7.87
CA TYR A 78 -3.90 0.38 8.65
C TYR A 78 -3.64 -1.13 8.69
N CYS A 79 -4.68 -1.92 8.95
CA CYS A 79 -4.64 -3.38 8.92
C CYS A 79 -6.06 -3.93 8.75
N LYS A 80 -6.20 -5.23 8.50
CA LYS A 80 -7.51 -5.86 8.34
C LYS A 80 -8.29 -5.83 9.66
N VAL A 81 -9.48 -5.24 9.65
CA VAL A 81 -10.40 -5.20 10.80
C VAL A 81 -11.77 -5.72 10.39
N THR A 82 -12.27 -6.73 11.10
CA THR A 82 -13.57 -7.35 10.83
C THR A 82 -14.66 -6.69 11.68
N GLY A 83 -15.51 -5.88 11.04
CA GLY A 83 -16.65 -5.22 11.69
C GLY A 83 -17.80 -6.18 12.03
N LEU A 84 -18.26 -6.11 13.27
CA LEU A 84 -19.35 -6.91 13.85
C LEU A 84 -20.38 -5.97 14.49
N THR A 85 -21.57 -5.88 13.91
CA THR A 85 -22.66 -5.16 14.56
C THR A 85 -23.33 -6.02 15.63
N ALA A 86 -23.56 -5.41 16.79
CA ALA A 86 -24.15 -6.05 17.96
C ALA A 86 -25.40 -5.28 18.44
N ASP A 87 -26.12 -4.68 17.49
CA ASP A 87 -27.27 -3.79 17.69
C ASP A 87 -28.48 -4.48 18.35
N THR A 88 -28.41 -5.79 18.57
CA THR A 88 -29.51 -6.64 19.04
C THR A 88 -29.14 -7.52 20.24
N LEU A 89 -28.10 -7.16 21.01
CA LEU A 89 -27.78 -7.83 22.29
C LEU A 89 -28.90 -7.63 23.32
N LYS A 90 -29.97 -8.44 23.19
CA LYS A 90 -31.23 -8.37 23.94
C LYS A 90 -31.22 -9.22 25.21
N ASP A 91 -30.50 -10.33 25.20
CA ASP A 91 -30.48 -11.32 26.28
C ASP A 91 -29.07 -11.90 26.49
N ALA A 92 -28.89 -12.71 27.54
CA ALA A 92 -27.62 -13.31 27.88
C ALA A 92 -27.08 -14.24 26.77
N ALA A 93 -27.95 -14.94 26.05
CA ALA A 93 -27.55 -15.84 24.97
C ALA A 93 -26.84 -15.09 23.84
N GLY A 94 -27.31 -13.88 23.49
CA GLY A 94 -26.63 -13.01 22.54
C GLY A 94 -25.21 -12.63 22.96
N TYR A 95 -24.99 -12.30 24.24
CA TYR A 95 -23.65 -11.99 24.77
C TYR A 95 -22.74 -13.22 24.74
N TYR A 96 -23.24 -14.42 25.06
CA TYR A 96 -22.45 -15.65 25.01
C TYR A 96 -22.06 -16.04 23.58
N ALA A 97 -22.98 -15.93 22.62
CA ALA A 97 -22.67 -16.18 21.21
C ALA A 97 -21.62 -15.22 20.67
N LEU A 98 -21.72 -13.93 21.04
CA LEU A 98 -20.71 -12.94 20.69
C LEU A 98 -19.37 -13.26 21.34
N HIS A 99 -19.35 -13.59 22.64
CA HIS A 99 -18.15 -13.99 23.35
C HIS A 99 -17.42 -15.15 22.65
N ASP A 100 -18.12 -16.22 22.29
CA ASP A 100 -17.51 -17.36 21.61
C ASP A 100 -16.99 -17.01 20.22
N ARG A 101 -17.69 -16.15 19.48
CA ARG A 101 -17.20 -15.63 18.20
C ARG A 101 -15.92 -14.81 18.34
N LEU A 102 -15.78 -14.05 19.43
CA LEU A 102 -14.62 -13.19 19.68
C LEU A 102 -13.35 -13.95 20.03
N LYS A 103 -13.44 -15.21 20.50
CA LYS A 103 -12.28 -16.09 20.73
C LYS A 103 -11.43 -16.36 19.48
N LEU A 104 -11.99 -16.13 18.29
CA LEU A 104 -11.27 -16.25 17.01
C LEU A 104 -10.33 -15.06 16.73
N TYR A 105 -10.37 -14.00 17.55
CA TYR A 105 -9.62 -12.76 17.37
C TYR A 105 -8.67 -12.53 18.54
N ASN A 106 -7.43 -12.14 18.22
CA ASN A 106 -6.40 -11.83 19.23
C ASN A 106 -6.32 -10.32 19.56
N MET A 107 -7.19 -9.52 18.94
CA MET A 107 -7.50 -8.16 19.38
C MET A 107 -8.98 -7.85 19.11
N VAL A 108 -9.63 -7.20 20.08
CA VAL A 108 -11.03 -6.78 19.97
C VAL A 108 -11.15 -5.29 20.28
N ILE A 109 -11.69 -4.53 19.34
CA ILE A 109 -12.08 -3.15 19.52
C ILE A 109 -13.58 -3.13 19.84
N VAL A 110 -13.98 -2.59 20.99
CA VAL A 110 -15.39 -2.47 21.36
C VAL A 110 -15.79 -1.00 21.26
N THR A 111 -16.61 -0.65 20.27
CA THR A 111 -17.12 0.70 20.09
C THR A 111 -18.51 0.84 20.71
N LEU A 112 -18.65 1.78 21.62
CA LEU A 112 -19.81 2.05 22.45
C LEU A 112 -20.28 3.49 22.25
N SER A 113 -21.56 3.75 22.48
CA SER A 113 -22.14 5.10 22.54
C SER A 113 -22.87 5.32 23.86
N ASP A 114 -23.45 6.50 24.03
CA ASP A 114 -24.33 6.81 25.15
C ASP A 114 -25.64 5.99 25.16
N ARG A 115 -25.98 5.36 24.03
CA ARG A 115 -27.12 4.46 23.83
C ARG A 115 -26.79 2.99 24.09
N SER A 116 -25.53 2.62 24.29
CA SER A 116 -25.18 1.25 24.67
C SER A 116 -25.83 0.90 26.02
N PRO A 117 -26.19 -0.37 26.28
CA PRO A 117 -27.02 -0.73 27.43
C PRO A 117 -26.30 -0.63 28.79
N PHE A 118 -24.96 -0.68 28.81
CA PHE A 118 -24.11 -0.70 30.03
C PHE A 118 -24.59 -1.63 31.16
N ASN A 119 -25.34 -2.69 30.83
CA ASN A 119 -25.82 -3.69 31.79
C ASN A 119 -24.66 -4.58 32.28
N ASN A 120 -24.94 -5.43 33.28
CA ASN A 120 -23.93 -6.35 33.81
C ASN A 120 -23.36 -7.27 32.72
N SER A 121 -24.18 -7.74 31.78
CA SER A 121 -23.75 -8.64 30.71
C SER A 121 -22.73 -8.01 29.77
N LEU A 122 -22.92 -6.75 29.35
CA LEU A 122 -21.94 -6.04 28.52
C LEU A 122 -20.63 -5.81 29.27
N ARG A 123 -20.71 -5.39 30.54
CA ARG A 123 -19.51 -5.13 31.35
C ARG A 123 -18.74 -6.42 31.64
N ASN A 124 -19.45 -7.51 31.90
CA ASN A 124 -18.83 -8.83 32.09
C ASN A 124 -18.22 -9.33 30.78
N LEU A 125 -18.93 -9.20 29.65
CA LEU A 125 -18.36 -9.54 28.34
C LEU A 125 -17.03 -8.83 28.11
N ILE A 126 -16.95 -7.50 28.30
CA ILE A 126 -15.70 -6.72 28.11
C ILE A 126 -14.60 -7.20 29.08
N LYS A 127 -14.94 -7.49 30.33
CA LYS A 127 -13.99 -8.02 31.33
C LYS A 127 -13.48 -9.42 31.00
N ASP A 128 -14.36 -10.27 30.49
CA ASP A 128 -14.01 -11.64 30.13
C ASP A 128 -13.09 -11.64 28.91
N ILE A 129 -13.38 -10.83 27.88
CA ILE A 129 -12.49 -10.70 26.70
C ILE A 129 -11.10 -10.14 27.08
N GLU A 130 -11.00 -9.13 27.96
CA GLU A 130 -9.68 -8.57 28.34
C GLU A 130 -8.81 -9.56 29.14
N SER A 131 -9.38 -10.67 29.62
CA SER A 131 -8.62 -11.72 30.32
C SER A 131 -7.80 -12.62 29.40
N TYR A 132 -8.13 -12.68 28.10
CA TYR A 132 -7.48 -13.58 27.14
C TYR A 132 -7.08 -12.96 25.80
N THR A 133 -7.50 -11.73 25.50
CA THR A 133 -7.18 -11.05 24.23
C THR A 133 -6.88 -9.56 24.45
N GLN A 134 -6.23 -8.92 23.48
CA GLN A 134 -6.02 -7.47 23.55
C GLN A 134 -7.34 -6.75 23.31
N VAL A 135 -7.67 -5.76 24.15
CA VAL A 135 -8.94 -5.03 24.03
C VAL A 135 -8.68 -3.53 23.95
N VAL A 136 -9.48 -2.83 23.14
CA VAL A 136 -9.57 -1.38 23.14
C VAL A 136 -11.04 -1.01 23.21
N VAL A 137 -11.43 -0.17 24.16
CA VAL A 137 -12.79 0.33 24.26
C VAL A 137 -12.84 1.74 23.70
N VAL A 138 -13.73 2.01 22.75
CA VAL A 138 -14.02 3.36 22.25
C VAL A 138 -15.40 3.73 22.76
N LEU A 139 -15.52 4.83 23.49
CA LEU A 139 -16.79 5.35 24.00
C LEU A 139 -17.06 6.74 23.45
N THR A 140 -18.17 6.91 22.75
CA THR A 140 -18.70 8.22 22.39
C THR A 140 -19.88 8.63 23.27
N GLY A 141 -20.00 9.93 23.57
CA GLY A 141 -21.13 10.49 24.31
C GLY A 141 -20.71 11.44 25.44
N PRO A 142 -21.68 12.03 26.18
CA PRO A 142 -21.45 13.13 27.12
C PRO A 142 -20.65 12.76 28.38
N GLY A 143 -20.04 11.57 28.44
CA GLY A 143 -19.17 11.13 29.53
C GLY A 143 -19.89 10.49 30.72
N LYS A 144 -21.23 10.61 30.84
CA LYS A 144 -22.04 10.01 31.93
C LYS A 144 -21.82 8.49 32.11
N ASN A 145 -21.43 7.80 31.05
CA ASN A 145 -21.22 6.35 31.06
C ASN A 145 -19.75 5.92 31.30
N LEU A 146 -18.81 6.87 31.41
CA LEU A 146 -17.39 6.55 31.69
C LEU A 146 -17.23 5.78 32.99
N GLY A 147 -18.03 6.08 34.03
CA GLY A 147 -17.98 5.35 35.31
C GLY A 147 -18.25 3.85 35.20
N TYR A 148 -19.01 3.40 34.18
CA TYR A 148 -19.20 1.96 33.94
C TYR A 148 -17.92 1.25 33.48
N LEU A 149 -16.91 2.00 33.02
CA LEU A 149 -15.62 1.51 32.58
C LEU A 149 -14.53 1.61 33.66
N ASP A 150 -14.87 1.99 34.89
CA ASP A 150 -13.89 2.14 35.99
C ASP A 150 -13.06 0.86 36.21
N GLN A 151 -13.70 -0.29 36.04
CA GLN A 151 -13.09 -1.61 36.27
C GLN A 151 -12.36 -2.16 35.05
N ILE A 152 -12.47 -1.53 33.88
CA ILE A 152 -11.79 -1.98 32.65
C ILE A 152 -10.30 -1.61 32.73
N LYS A 153 -9.42 -2.57 32.49
CA LYS A 153 -7.96 -2.37 32.53
C LYS A 153 -7.41 -1.96 31.16
N SER A 154 -8.10 -2.40 30.11
CA SER A 154 -7.76 -2.14 28.72
C SER A 154 -7.80 -0.64 28.36
N PRO A 155 -7.04 -0.20 27.34
CA PRO A 155 -7.12 1.17 26.81
C PRO A 155 -8.56 1.61 26.53
N VAL A 156 -8.89 2.82 26.96
CA VAL A 156 -10.21 3.44 26.70
C VAL A 156 -9.99 4.74 25.96
N ILE A 157 -10.63 4.89 24.81
CA ILE A 157 -10.68 6.13 24.04
C ILE A 157 -12.06 6.73 24.24
N TRP A 158 -12.13 8.01 24.61
CA TRP A 158 -13.39 8.72 24.80
C TRP A 158 -13.43 10.01 24.01
N TYR A 159 -14.59 10.32 23.43
CA TYR A 159 -14.89 11.63 22.85
C TYR A 159 -16.38 11.96 23.02
N LYS A 160 -16.70 13.26 23.07
CA LYS A 160 -18.00 13.73 23.55
C LYS A 160 -19.17 13.50 22.58
N ASN A 161 -18.94 13.72 21.28
CA ASN A 161 -20.01 13.77 20.28
C ASN A 161 -19.90 12.58 19.32
N ASP A 162 -21.00 11.86 19.10
CA ASP A 162 -21.07 10.75 18.12
C ASP A 162 -21.12 11.33 16.70
N THR A 163 -19.94 11.59 16.13
CA THR A 163 -19.77 12.19 14.81
C THR A 163 -18.80 11.40 13.92
N PRO A 164 -18.94 11.49 12.59
CA PRO A 164 -17.97 10.93 11.65
C PRO A 164 -16.53 11.36 11.93
N GLU A 165 -16.32 12.62 12.31
CA GLU A 165 -14.99 13.15 12.64
C GLU A 165 -14.42 12.50 13.90
N GLY A 166 -15.21 12.33 14.96
CA GLY A 166 -14.79 11.64 16.17
C GLY A 166 -14.44 10.17 15.93
N ALA A 167 -15.26 9.47 15.14
CA ALA A 167 -14.99 8.09 14.71
C ALA A 167 -13.68 7.97 13.90
N SER A 168 -13.45 8.92 12.99
CA SER A 168 -12.22 9.01 12.21
C SER A 168 -10.99 9.20 13.11
N ILE A 169 -11.01 10.20 14.00
CA ILE A 169 -9.91 10.48 14.92
C ILE A 169 -9.66 9.28 15.85
N ALA A 170 -10.71 8.62 16.36
CA ALA A 170 -10.56 7.44 17.21
C ALA A 170 -9.85 6.27 16.50
N ALA A 171 -10.24 5.96 15.25
CA ALA A 171 -9.58 4.91 14.48
C ALA A 171 -8.10 5.26 14.20
N GLN A 172 -7.80 6.50 13.82
CA GLN A 172 -6.42 6.94 13.60
C GLN A 172 -5.58 6.91 14.87
N LEU A 173 -6.16 7.28 16.03
CA LEU A 173 -5.47 7.21 17.32
C LEU A 173 -5.04 5.77 17.64
N ILE A 174 -5.92 4.79 17.43
CA ILE A 174 -5.63 3.37 17.70
C ILE A 174 -4.40 2.91 16.91
N PHE A 175 -4.33 3.26 15.63
CA PHE A 175 -3.25 2.80 14.75
C PHE A 175 -2.12 3.82 14.58
N GLY A 176 -2.12 4.93 15.33
CA GLY A 176 -1.05 5.92 15.34
C GLY A 176 -0.98 6.81 14.10
N GLY A 177 -2.09 7.05 13.43
CA GLY A 177 -2.21 8.05 12.36
C GLY A 177 -2.21 9.49 12.86
N ILE A 178 -2.53 9.71 14.14
CA ILE A 178 -2.52 11.02 14.80
C ILE A 178 -1.79 10.95 16.14
N ALA A 179 -1.38 12.11 16.65
CA ALA A 179 -0.90 12.26 18.02
C ALA A 179 -2.03 12.84 18.88
N VAL A 180 -2.13 12.40 20.14
CA VAL A 180 -3.14 12.91 21.08
C VAL A 180 -2.49 13.15 22.43
N PRO A 181 -2.30 14.40 22.87
CA PRO A 181 -1.75 14.74 24.19
C PRO A 181 -2.82 15.12 25.21
N ASN A 182 -4.10 14.95 24.89
CA ASN A 182 -5.20 15.56 25.63
C ASN A 182 -5.41 14.95 27.02
N ARG A 183 -6.10 15.72 27.88
CA ARG A 183 -6.49 15.34 29.24
C ARG A 183 -7.95 15.75 29.48
N LEU A 184 -8.60 15.09 30.43
CA LEU A 184 -9.95 15.46 30.85
C LEU A 184 -10.00 16.87 31.46
N THR A 185 -11.08 17.59 31.15
CA THR A 185 -11.35 18.93 31.67
C THR A 185 -12.27 18.91 32.90
N GLU A 186 -12.98 17.81 33.15
CA GLU A 186 -13.91 17.61 34.25
C GLU A 186 -13.87 16.16 34.80
N ASN A 187 -14.54 15.93 35.93
CA ASN A 187 -14.64 14.61 36.56
C ASN A 187 -15.86 13.85 36.04
N PHE A 188 -15.69 12.59 35.65
CA PHE A 188 -16.79 11.70 35.23
C PHE A 188 -16.96 10.49 36.15
N SER A 189 -15.91 10.06 36.86
CA SER A 189 -15.98 8.97 37.83
C SER A 189 -14.84 9.07 38.86
N LYS A 190 -14.69 8.04 39.71
CA LYS A 190 -13.54 7.94 40.63
C LYS A 190 -12.23 7.72 39.90
N LYS A 191 -12.26 7.10 38.70
CA LYS A 191 -11.08 6.81 37.89
C LYS A 191 -10.84 7.86 36.80
N PHE A 192 -11.90 8.31 36.15
CA PHE A 192 -11.85 9.29 35.06
C PHE A 192 -12.06 10.69 35.63
N ILE A 193 -10.98 11.26 36.17
CA ILE A 193 -10.96 12.57 36.82
C ILE A 193 -10.30 13.64 35.95
N LYS A 194 -10.59 14.90 36.22
CA LYS A 194 -9.98 16.07 35.59
C LYS A 194 -8.46 15.96 35.63
N GLY A 195 -7.82 16.28 34.51
CA GLY A 195 -6.37 16.18 34.33
C GLY A 195 -5.86 14.78 33.97
N SER A 196 -6.69 13.73 34.03
CA SER A 196 -6.29 12.39 33.61
C SER A 196 -6.33 12.23 32.08
N GLY A 197 -5.46 11.38 31.56
CA GLY A 197 -5.32 11.07 30.14
C GLY A 197 -3.87 10.68 29.80
N TYR A 198 -3.69 9.88 28.77
CA TYR A 198 -2.39 9.44 28.27
C TYR A 198 -2.06 10.17 26.97
N THR A 199 -0.77 10.29 26.70
CA THR A 199 -0.28 10.82 25.44
C THR A 199 -0.03 9.68 24.46
N ALA A 200 -0.48 9.84 23.22
CA ALA A 200 -0.14 8.97 22.09
C ALA A 200 0.62 9.76 21.02
N THR A 201 1.60 9.11 20.40
CA THR A 201 2.44 9.70 19.34
C THR A 201 1.99 9.22 17.96
N LYS A 202 2.09 10.09 16.96
CA LYS A 202 1.90 9.70 15.56
C LYS A 202 3.08 8.86 15.08
N ILE A 203 2.79 7.67 14.54
CA ILE A 203 3.79 6.71 14.05
C ILE A 203 3.48 6.16 12.64
N ARG A 204 2.31 6.49 12.06
CA ARG A 204 1.89 6.08 10.72
C ARG A 204 1.32 7.26 9.94
N LEU A 205 1.01 7.03 8.65
CA LEU A 205 0.24 7.98 7.85
C LEU A 205 -1.07 8.35 8.55
N GLY A 206 -1.35 9.64 8.60
CA GLY A 206 -2.69 10.15 8.86
C GLY A 206 -3.52 10.18 7.57
N TYR A 207 -4.83 10.32 7.69
CA TYR A 207 -5.76 10.48 6.58
C TYR A 207 -6.62 11.71 6.84
N SER A 208 -6.38 12.75 6.05
CA SER A 208 -6.99 14.05 6.26
C SER A 208 -7.33 14.73 4.93
N LEU A 209 -7.57 16.04 4.99
CA LEU A 209 -7.88 16.90 3.85
C LEU A 209 -6.60 17.62 3.38
N PRO A 210 -6.52 18.07 2.11
CA PRO A 210 -5.41 18.89 1.61
C PRO A 210 -5.07 20.08 2.51
N GLU A 211 -6.08 20.72 3.06
CA GLU A 211 -5.96 21.89 3.92
C GLU A 211 -5.19 21.61 5.22
N ALA A 212 -5.19 20.36 5.71
CA ALA A 212 -4.46 19.96 6.92
C ALA A 212 -2.94 20.11 6.76
N VAL A 213 -2.47 20.13 5.52
CA VAL A 213 -1.04 20.32 5.18
C VAL A 213 -0.85 21.53 4.27
N MET A 214 -1.77 22.49 4.38
CA MET A 214 -1.72 23.78 3.69
C MET A 214 -1.72 23.63 2.16
N VAL A 215 -2.38 22.61 1.63
CA VAL A 215 -2.67 22.48 0.19
C VAL A 215 -4.11 22.92 -0.06
N ASN A 216 -4.31 23.80 -1.03
CA ASN A 216 -5.65 24.24 -1.40
C ASN A 216 -6.28 23.19 -2.32
N ALA A 217 -7.40 22.60 -1.91
CA ALA A 217 -8.07 21.53 -2.65
C ALA A 217 -8.54 21.94 -4.05
N ASP A 218 -8.88 23.21 -4.28
CA ASP A 218 -9.34 23.69 -5.58
C ASP A 218 -8.27 23.48 -6.67
N LYS A 219 -6.99 23.52 -6.29
CA LYS A 219 -5.87 23.28 -7.20
C LYS A 219 -5.72 21.82 -7.59
N LEU A 220 -6.20 20.91 -6.74
CA LEU A 220 -6.21 19.49 -7.01
C LEU A 220 -7.37 19.09 -7.97
N ASN A 221 -8.36 19.95 -8.20
CA ASN A 221 -9.43 19.71 -9.20
C ASN A 221 -8.89 19.45 -10.61
N LYS A 222 -7.71 19.98 -10.92
CA LYS A 222 -7.02 19.71 -12.19
C LYS A 222 -6.75 18.21 -12.39
N ILE A 223 -6.56 17.44 -11.33
CA ILE A 223 -6.38 15.99 -11.37
C ILE A 223 -7.61 15.31 -11.98
N ASP A 224 -8.81 15.68 -11.53
CA ASP A 224 -10.06 15.11 -12.06
C ASP A 224 -10.18 15.33 -13.57
N SER A 225 -9.88 16.54 -14.05
CA SER A 225 -9.92 16.86 -15.48
C SER A 225 -8.87 16.12 -16.29
N ILE A 226 -7.64 15.99 -15.78
CA ILE A 226 -6.56 15.24 -16.44
C ILE A 226 -6.93 13.77 -16.57
N VAL A 227 -7.45 13.16 -15.49
CA VAL A 227 -7.84 11.75 -15.49
C VAL A 227 -9.04 11.53 -16.41
N ALA A 228 -10.06 12.40 -16.37
CA ALA A 228 -11.21 12.32 -17.28
C ALA A 228 -10.78 12.39 -18.76
N ALA A 229 -9.90 13.33 -19.12
CA ALA A 229 -9.34 13.43 -20.46
C ALA A 229 -8.49 12.20 -20.84
N GLY A 230 -7.74 11.65 -19.88
CA GLY A 230 -7.00 10.42 -20.04
C GLY A 230 -7.89 9.22 -20.35
N ILE A 231 -8.98 9.04 -19.60
CA ILE A 231 -9.97 7.98 -19.84
C ILE A 231 -10.63 8.17 -21.20
N ALA A 232 -11.13 9.38 -21.50
CA ALA A 232 -11.80 9.69 -22.76
C ALA A 232 -10.91 9.53 -23.99
N SER A 233 -9.61 9.74 -23.84
CA SER A 233 -8.61 9.54 -24.92
C SER A 233 -8.13 8.09 -25.05
N HIS A 234 -8.75 7.15 -24.32
CA HIS A 234 -8.36 5.75 -24.27
C HIS A 234 -6.96 5.48 -23.70
N SER A 235 -6.48 6.31 -22.76
CA SER A 235 -5.14 6.14 -22.15
C SER A 235 -5.10 5.06 -21.05
N ALA A 236 -6.19 4.87 -20.30
CA ALA A 236 -6.42 3.77 -19.36
C ALA A 236 -7.89 3.83 -18.88
N PRO A 237 -8.60 2.69 -18.74
CA PRO A 237 -9.98 2.68 -18.27
C PRO A 237 -10.08 2.79 -16.74
N ALA A 238 -9.13 2.21 -16.00
CA ALA A 238 -9.08 2.28 -14.54
C ALA A 238 -7.90 3.15 -14.09
N VAL A 239 -8.17 4.09 -13.18
CA VAL A 239 -7.14 4.96 -12.59
C VAL A 239 -7.37 5.10 -11.10
N VAL A 240 -6.32 4.97 -10.29
CA VAL A 240 -6.33 5.33 -8.86
C VAL A 240 -5.17 6.27 -8.60
N VAL A 241 -5.46 7.42 -7.99
CA VAL A 241 -4.45 8.42 -7.61
C VAL A 241 -4.46 8.58 -6.10
N LEU A 242 -3.28 8.49 -5.48
CA LEU A 242 -3.06 8.80 -4.06
C LEU A 242 -1.90 9.79 -3.92
N VAL A 243 -2.13 10.84 -3.12
CA VAL A 243 -1.13 11.84 -2.74
C VAL A 243 -1.05 11.90 -1.22
N ALA A 244 0.14 11.70 -0.69
CA ALA A 244 0.45 11.95 0.71
C ALA A 244 1.50 13.05 0.84
N LYS A 245 1.28 13.98 1.77
CA LYS A 245 2.13 15.14 2.01
C LYS A 245 2.28 15.31 3.52
N ASN A 246 3.51 15.54 4.00
CA ASN A 246 3.81 15.71 5.43
C ASN A 246 3.26 14.57 6.32
N GLY A 247 3.26 13.33 5.81
CA GLY A 247 2.75 12.17 6.52
C GLY A 247 1.21 12.12 6.64
N GLU A 248 0.48 12.89 5.83
CA GLU A 248 -0.98 12.85 5.69
C GLU A 248 -1.36 12.44 4.27
N VAL A 249 -2.24 11.45 4.13
CA VAL A 249 -2.91 11.17 2.85
C VAL A 249 -3.98 12.23 2.65
N ILE A 250 -3.80 13.07 1.63
CA ILE A 250 -4.65 14.25 1.35
C ILE A 250 -5.50 14.10 0.09
N PHE A 251 -5.17 13.13 -0.75
CA PHE A 251 -5.93 12.80 -1.95
C PHE A 251 -5.89 11.29 -2.15
N ASN A 252 -7.04 10.66 -2.34
CA ASN A 252 -7.12 9.24 -2.67
C ASN A 252 -8.43 8.95 -3.41
N LYS A 253 -8.37 8.86 -4.74
CA LYS A 253 -9.57 8.76 -5.59
C LYS A 253 -9.38 7.72 -6.69
N ALA A 254 -10.44 6.94 -6.95
CA ALA A 254 -10.55 6.00 -8.05
C ALA A 254 -11.45 6.58 -9.15
N TYR A 255 -11.12 6.26 -10.39
CA TYR A 255 -11.79 6.77 -11.59
C TYR A 255 -12.03 5.65 -12.60
N GLY A 256 -13.05 5.86 -13.41
CA GLY A 256 -13.40 4.99 -14.53
C GLY A 256 -13.85 3.60 -14.08
N LYS A 257 -13.51 2.61 -14.89
CA LYS A 257 -13.96 1.22 -14.76
C LYS A 257 -12.81 0.28 -15.05
N HIS A 258 -12.92 -0.97 -14.63
CA HIS A 258 -11.89 -1.99 -14.90
C HIS A 258 -11.59 -2.15 -16.39
N THR A 259 -12.62 -2.02 -17.24
CA THR A 259 -12.51 -2.06 -18.70
C THR A 259 -13.42 -0.99 -19.31
N TYR A 260 -13.16 -0.57 -20.56
CA TYR A 260 -13.98 0.45 -21.24
C TYR A 260 -15.44 0.03 -21.42
N ASN A 261 -15.66 -1.24 -21.79
CA ASN A 261 -16.99 -1.77 -22.09
C ASN A 261 -17.65 -2.44 -20.87
N GLY A 262 -16.95 -2.57 -19.75
CA GLY A 262 -17.43 -3.21 -18.54
C GLY A 262 -18.33 -2.32 -17.68
N ASN A 263 -18.87 -2.91 -16.61
CA ASN A 263 -19.67 -2.22 -15.60
C ASN A 263 -18.99 -2.14 -14.22
N GLU A 264 -17.87 -2.83 -14.04
CA GLU A 264 -17.11 -2.83 -12.79
C GLU A 264 -16.42 -1.48 -12.59
N VAL A 265 -16.93 -0.68 -11.66
CA VAL A 265 -16.35 0.61 -11.28
C VAL A 265 -15.05 0.40 -10.50
N THR A 266 -14.02 1.17 -10.83
CA THR A 266 -12.75 1.13 -10.12
C THR A 266 -12.92 1.59 -8.67
N LYS A 267 -12.34 0.85 -7.72
CA LYS A 267 -12.37 1.08 -6.28
C LYS A 267 -10.95 1.32 -5.76
N LEU A 268 -10.85 2.03 -4.64
CA LEU A 268 -9.57 2.29 -3.96
C LEU A 268 -8.87 1.00 -3.48
N THR A 269 -9.64 -0.07 -3.29
CA THR A 269 -9.18 -1.36 -2.80
C THR A 269 -8.87 -2.36 -3.91
N ASP A 270 -9.01 -1.95 -5.17
CA ASP A 270 -8.67 -2.77 -6.32
C ASP A 270 -7.16 -2.94 -6.45
N ILE A 271 -6.78 -4.07 -7.04
CA ILE A 271 -5.42 -4.58 -7.10
C ILE A 271 -4.95 -4.52 -8.55
N PHE A 272 -3.83 -3.86 -8.77
CA PHE A 272 -3.23 -3.62 -10.09
C PHE A 272 -1.92 -4.41 -10.23
N ASP A 273 -1.56 -4.77 -11.46
CA ASP A 273 -0.22 -5.29 -11.79
C ASP A 273 0.79 -4.14 -11.73
N MET A 274 1.80 -4.27 -10.88
CA MET A 274 2.79 -3.23 -10.63
C MET A 274 3.89 -3.16 -11.70
N ALA A 275 4.01 -4.18 -12.56
CA ALA A 275 5.09 -4.30 -13.53
C ALA A 275 6.45 -3.97 -12.86
N SER A 276 7.23 -3.06 -13.45
CA SER A 276 8.58 -2.70 -12.99
C SER A 276 8.65 -1.99 -11.64
N ILE A 277 7.54 -1.56 -11.03
CA ILE A 277 7.57 -1.13 -9.61
C ILE A 277 7.99 -2.29 -8.70
N THR A 278 7.81 -3.55 -9.12
CA THR A 278 8.34 -4.74 -8.45
C THR A 278 9.83 -4.59 -8.08
N LYS A 279 10.63 -4.01 -8.98
CA LYS A 279 12.08 -3.80 -8.77
C LYS A 279 12.35 -3.08 -7.46
N VAL A 280 11.66 -1.95 -7.25
CA VAL A 280 11.88 -1.03 -6.12
C VAL A 280 11.03 -1.34 -4.89
N THR A 281 10.02 -2.19 -5.00
CA THR A 281 9.10 -2.55 -3.91
C THR A 281 9.29 -3.97 -3.39
N ALA A 282 9.99 -4.84 -4.12
CA ALA A 282 10.29 -6.21 -3.69
C ALA A 282 11.80 -6.50 -3.71
N THR A 283 12.44 -6.35 -4.87
CA THR A 283 13.83 -6.81 -5.06
C THR A 283 14.84 -5.91 -4.36
N THR A 284 14.79 -4.60 -4.61
CA THR A 284 15.68 -3.61 -3.98
C THR A 284 15.65 -3.65 -2.45
N PRO A 285 14.49 -3.63 -1.76
CA PRO A 285 14.49 -3.72 -0.29
C PRO A 285 15.01 -5.05 0.22
N SER A 286 14.89 -6.13 -0.55
CA SER A 286 15.49 -7.43 -0.19
C SER A 286 17.02 -7.39 -0.28
N ILE A 287 17.57 -6.67 -1.27
CA ILE A 287 19.02 -6.42 -1.36
C ILE A 287 19.51 -5.45 -0.28
N MET A 288 18.72 -4.43 0.07
CA MET A 288 19.02 -3.53 1.21
C MET A 288 19.17 -4.32 2.51
N HIS A 289 18.30 -5.31 2.74
CA HIS A 289 18.36 -6.16 3.92
C HIS A 289 19.65 -6.99 3.98
N LEU A 290 20.04 -7.64 2.88
CA LEU A 290 21.30 -8.39 2.82
C LEU A 290 22.53 -7.48 2.97
N TYR A 291 22.44 -6.25 2.48
CA TYR A 291 23.49 -5.24 2.67
C TYR A 291 23.66 -4.85 4.14
N GLU A 292 22.58 -4.60 4.86
CA GLU A 292 22.60 -4.30 6.31
C GLU A 292 23.08 -5.48 7.16
N GLN A 293 22.76 -6.71 6.74
CA GLN A 293 23.27 -7.92 7.38
C GLN A 293 24.74 -8.20 7.08
N HIS A 294 25.38 -7.39 6.23
CA HIS A 294 26.75 -7.59 5.74
C HIS A 294 26.97 -8.95 5.04
N THR A 295 25.89 -9.62 4.62
CA THR A 295 25.93 -10.86 3.83
C THR A 295 26.08 -10.57 2.34
N LEU A 296 25.80 -9.33 1.92
CA LEU A 296 26.02 -8.82 0.57
C LEU A 296 26.85 -7.53 0.59
N GLY A 297 27.91 -7.49 -0.22
CA GLY A 297 28.65 -6.27 -0.58
C GLY A 297 28.24 -5.73 -1.96
N LEU A 298 27.94 -4.44 -2.05
CA LEU A 298 27.51 -3.77 -3.29
C LEU A 298 28.58 -3.82 -4.40
N ASP A 299 29.86 -3.68 -4.03
CA ASP A 299 30.99 -3.70 -4.97
C ASP A 299 31.57 -5.11 -5.16
N SER A 300 30.94 -6.14 -4.58
CA SER A 300 31.29 -7.53 -4.86
C SER A 300 30.72 -7.98 -6.21
N PRO A 301 31.45 -8.83 -6.95
CA PRO A 301 30.92 -9.44 -8.16
C PRO A 301 29.73 -10.35 -7.83
N ILE A 302 28.69 -10.34 -8.66
CA ILE A 302 27.49 -11.18 -8.53
C ILE A 302 27.89 -12.67 -8.53
N SER A 303 28.95 -13.03 -9.25
CA SER A 303 29.51 -14.39 -9.31
C SER A 303 30.00 -14.94 -7.96
N LYS A 304 30.19 -14.08 -6.97
CA LYS A 304 30.43 -14.48 -5.58
C LYS A 304 29.23 -15.24 -5.02
N TYR A 305 28.02 -14.77 -5.30
CA TYR A 305 26.76 -15.30 -4.80
C TYR A 305 26.14 -16.31 -5.77
N VAL A 306 26.21 -16.05 -7.07
CA VAL A 306 25.67 -16.91 -8.12
C VAL A 306 26.82 -17.58 -8.86
N ALA A 307 27.21 -18.77 -8.40
CA ALA A 307 28.42 -19.46 -8.85
C ALA A 307 28.46 -19.75 -10.36
N LEU A 308 27.31 -19.90 -11.02
CA LEU A 308 27.18 -20.14 -12.46
C LEU A 308 27.78 -19.00 -13.32
N LEU A 309 27.93 -17.79 -12.77
CA LEU A 309 28.50 -16.65 -13.48
C LEU A 309 30.04 -16.64 -13.49
N ARG A 310 30.71 -17.44 -12.64
CA ARG A 310 32.18 -17.36 -12.42
C ARG A 310 33.01 -17.59 -13.69
N ASN A 311 32.49 -18.38 -14.62
CA ASN A 311 33.16 -18.73 -15.87
C ASN A 311 32.59 -18.00 -17.10
N ILE A 312 31.75 -16.99 -16.90
CA ILE A 312 31.11 -16.24 -17.99
C ILE A 312 31.87 -14.91 -18.17
N PRO A 313 32.71 -14.74 -19.22
CA PRO A 313 33.67 -13.64 -19.29
C PRO A 313 33.08 -12.24 -19.17
N ASP A 314 31.89 -12.01 -19.72
CA ASP A 314 31.21 -10.70 -19.71
C ASP A 314 30.32 -10.46 -18.47
N LYS A 315 30.21 -11.44 -17.56
CA LYS A 315 29.35 -11.36 -16.36
C LYS A 315 30.10 -11.63 -15.05
N LYS A 316 31.20 -12.38 -15.09
CA LYS A 316 31.91 -12.85 -13.88
C LYS A 316 32.35 -11.72 -12.94
N ASP A 317 32.67 -10.55 -13.50
CA ASP A 317 33.17 -9.39 -12.77
C ASP A 317 32.13 -8.30 -12.57
N VAL A 318 30.88 -8.51 -13.04
CA VAL A 318 29.78 -7.54 -12.85
C VAL A 318 29.42 -7.50 -11.38
N THR A 319 29.44 -6.31 -10.80
CA THR A 319 29.12 -6.07 -9.39
C THR A 319 27.61 -5.94 -9.16
N VAL A 320 27.19 -6.13 -7.91
CA VAL A 320 25.81 -5.87 -7.49
C VAL A 320 25.42 -4.41 -7.78
N ARG A 321 26.31 -3.45 -7.51
CA ARG A 321 26.11 -2.03 -7.78
C ARG A 321 25.84 -1.77 -9.26
N GLU A 322 26.67 -2.31 -10.16
CA GLU A 322 26.47 -2.15 -11.61
C GLU A 322 25.12 -2.72 -12.06
N ALA A 323 24.69 -3.86 -11.52
CA ALA A 323 23.39 -4.42 -11.86
C ALA A 323 22.22 -3.54 -11.37
N LEU A 324 22.25 -3.08 -10.12
CA LEU A 324 21.22 -2.19 -9.54
C LEU A 324 21.13 -0.83 -10.25
N LEU A 325 22.23 -0.37 -10.85
CA LEU A 325 22.28 0.85 -11.65
C LEU A 325 21.89 0.63 -13.12
N HIS A 326 21.67 -0.62 -13.55
CA HIS A 326 21.54 -1.00 -14.96
C HIS A 326 22.76 -0.58 -15.81
N GLU A 327 23.95 -0.72 -15.24
CA GLU A 327 25.25 -0.46 -15.88
C GLU A 327 26.07 -1.75 -16.06
N ALA A 328 25.48 -2.90 -15.72
CA ALA A 328 26.07 -4.23 -15.87
C ALA A 328 26.37 -4.63 -17.33
N GLY A 329 25.74 -3.96 -18.29
CA GLY A 329 25.83 -4.31 -19.71
C GLY A 329 24.94 -5.47 -20.13
N PHE A 330 24.12 -6.02 -19.22
CA PHE A 330 23.21 -7.12 -19.51
C PHE A 330 22.23 -6.78 -20.63
N THR A 331 21.82 -7.80 -21.38
CA THR A 331 20.78 -7.69 -22.41
C THR A 331 19.52 -7.05 -21.81
N PRO A 332 18.91 -6.03 -22.45
CA PRO A 332 17.78 -5.31 -21.86
C PRO A 332 16.59 -6.21 -21.52
N TYR A 333 16.22 -7.06 -22.47
CA TYR A 333 15.02 -7.90 -22.40
C TYR A 333 15.22 -9.12 -23.30
N ILE A 334 14.75 -10.29 -22.85
CA ILE A 334 14.78 -11.54 -23.61
C ILE A 334 13.34 -12.03 -23.77
N LYS A 335 12.96 -12.29 -25.02
CA LYS A 335 11.66 -12.87 -25.37
C LYS A 335 11.67 -14.39 -25.19
N PHE A 336 11.65 -14.85 -23.94
CA PHE A 336 11.71 -16.29 -23.64
C PHE A 336 10.60 -17.11 -24.30
N TYR A 337 9.45 -16.50 -24.55
CA TYR A 337 8.30 -17.13 -25.22
C TYR A 337 8.59 -17.51 -26.68
N GLU A 338 9.55 -16.86 -27.37
CA GLU A 338 9.98 -17.24 -28.73
C GLU A 338 10.75 -18.58 -28.75
N LYS A 339 11.13 -19.12 -27.56
CA LYS A 339 11.76 -20.44 -27.41
C LYS A 339 10.76 -21.56 -27.11
N LEU A 340 9.49 -21.24 -26.89
CA LEU A 340 8.45 -22.22 -26.57
C LEU A 340 8.22 -23.18 -27.74
N LYS A 341 8.14 -24.46 -27.41
CA LYS A 341 7.68 -25.52 -28.29
C LYS A 341 6.29 -25.96 -27.88
N GLN A 342 5.55 -26.59 -28.78
CA GLN A 342 4.20 -27.08 -28.49
C GLN A 342 4.17 -28.01 -27.26
N GLN A 343 5.18 -28.87 -27.10
CA GLN A 343 5.28 -29.77 -25.95
C GLN A 343 5.59 -29.07 -24.61
N ASP A 344 5.99 -27.79 -24.63
CA ASP A 344 6.27 -27.04 -23.40
C ASP A 344 4.98 -26.56 -22.72
N LEU A 345 3.84 -26.68 -23.40
CA LEU A 345 2.56 -26.14 -22.95
C LEU A 345 1.50 -27.22 -22.77
N SER A 346 0.62 -27.01 -21.79
CA SER A 346 -0.56 -27.83 -21.52
C SER A 346 -1.74 -26.95 -21.14
N ALA A 347 -2.95 -27.37 -21.50
CA ALA A 347 -4.19 -26.75 -21.05
C ALA A 347 -4.51 -27.08 -19.58
N ASP A 348 -4.01 -28.22 -19.10
CA ASP A 348 -4.27 -28.74 -17.77
C ASP A 348 -3.02 -28.78 -16.90
N SER A 349 -3.23 -28.63 -15.59
CA SER A 349 -2.17 -28.73 -14.60
C SER A 349 -1.79 -30.19 -14.36
N SER A 350 -0.50 -30.46 -14.26
CA SER A 350 0.03 -31.75 -13.82
C SER A 350 1.43 -31.59 -13.23
N ALA A 351 2.01 -32.66 -12.70
CA ALA A 351 3.42 -32.64 -12.27
C ALA A 351 4.38 -32.28 -13.42
N ALA A 352 4.03 -32.65 -14.66
CA ALA A 352 4.80 -32.27 -15.85
C ALA A 352 4.57 -30.81 -16.28
N TYR A 353 3.45 -30.19 -15.90
CA TYR A 353 3.06 -28.81 -16.24
C TYR A 353 2.56 -28.05 -14.99
N PRO A 354 3.44 -27.75 -14.02
CA PRO A 354 3.04 -27.17 -12.74
C PRO A 354 2.86 -25.65 -12.79
N THR A 355 3.48 -24.97 -13.76
CA THR A 355 3.59 -23.51 -13.77
C THR A 355 2.40 -22.88 -14.48
N LYS A 356 1.44 -22.34 -13.71
CA LYS A 356 0.27 -21.64 -14.28
C LYS A 356 0.66 -20.23 -14.75
N VAL A 357 0.66 -20.03 -16.06
CA VAL A 357 0.99 -18.73 -16.70
C VAL A 357 -0.29 -17.90 -16.92
N ALA A 358 -1.39 -18.58 -17.27
CA ALA A 358 -2.72 -18.01 -17.39
C ALA A 358 -3.81 -19.09 -17.19
N ASP A 359 -5.08 -18.74 -17.35
CA ASP A 359 -6.16 -19.72 -17.32
C ASP A 359 -6.01 -20.70 -18.51
N HIS A 360 -6.06 -22.00 -18.21
CA HIS A 360 -5.82 -23.07 -19.17
C HIS A 360 -4.49 -22.95 -19.93
N TYR A 361 -3.46 -22.41 -19.29
CA TYR A 361 -2.14 -22.22 -19.89
C TYR A 361 -1.05 -22.53 -18.86
N TYR A 362 -0.55 -23.77 -18.92
CA TYR A 362 0.46 -24.30 -18.01
C TYR A 362 1.76 -24.59 -18.76
N LEU A 363 2.87 -24.13 -18.18
CA LEU A 363 4.21 -24.34 -18.69
C LEU A 363 4.84 -25.57 -18.03
N ARG A 364 5.61 -26.33 -18.82
CA ARG A 364 6.27 -27.54 -18.35
C ARG A 364 7.19 -27.30 -17.15
N ALA A 365 7.40 -28.34 -16.36
CA ALA A 365 8.32 -28.32 -15.23
C ALA A 365 9.74 -27.95 -15.68
N ASN A 366 10.48 -27.27 -14.79
CA ASN A 366 11.88 -26.87 -14.94
C ASN A 366 12.18 -25.95 -16.13
N TYR A 367 11.19 -25.37 -16.83
CA TYR A 367 11.45 -24.49 -17.99
C TYR A 367 12.37 -23.31 -17.65
N PHE A 368 12.25 -22.74 -16.45
CA PHE A 368 13.17 -21.69 -15.99
C PHE A 368 14.63 -22.18 -15.97
N ASN A 369 14.89 -23.30 -15.29
CA ASN A 369 16.24 -23.84 -15.12
C ASN A 369 16.84 -24.43 -16.41
N GLU A 370 16.00 -25.00 -17.27
CA GLU A 370 16.45 -25.70 -18.48
C GLU A 370 16.50 -24.81 -19.72
N VAL A 371 15.75 -23.70 -19.74
CA VAL A 371 15.65 -22.81 -20.91
C VAL A 371 15.96 -21.37 -20.55
N MET A 372 15.20 -20.76 -19.64
CA MET A 372 15.31 -19.31 -19.39
C MET A 372 16.67 -18.93 -18.80
N TRP A 373 17.13 -19.68 -17.80
CA TRP A 373 18.38 -19.40 -17.12
C TRP A 373 19.59 -19.65 -18.03
N PRO A 374 19.71 -20.78 -18.75
CA PRO A 374 20.77 -20.96 -19.76
C PRO A 374 20.79 -19.87 -20.84
N VAL A 375 19.62 -19.44 -21.33
CA VAL A 375 19.51 -18.35 -22.31
C VAL A 375 19.99 -17.02 -21.71
N THR A 376 19.65 -16.74 -20.45
CA THR A 376 20.13 -15.56 -19.71
C THR A 376 21.65 -15.58 -19.54
N LEU A 377 22.23 -16.72 -19.17
CA LEU A 377 23.67 -16.88 -18.99
C LEU A 377 24.44 -16.70 -20.31
N ALA A 378 23.89 -17.22 -21.41
CA ALA A 378 24.46 -17.13 -22.75
C ALA A 378 24.25 -15.77 -23.46
N SER A 379 23.40 -14.89 -22.92
CA SER A 379 23.09 -13.61 -23.57
C SER A 379 24.29 -12.66 -23.53
N SER A 380 24.48 -11.82 -24.55
CA SER A 380 25.67 -10.95 -24.64
C SER A 380 25.59 -9.74 -23.71
N GLY A 381 26.69 -9.41 -23.05
CA GLY A 381 26.91 -8.20 -22.28
C GLY A 381 27.84 -7.21 -23.00
N ASN A 382 27.28 -6.23 -23.73
CA ASN A 382 28.07 -5.37 -24.63
C ASN A 382 28.14 -3.90 -24.22
N THR A 383 27.45 -3.50 -23.14
CA THR A 383 27.30 -2.07 -22.76
C THR A 383 27.69 -1.79 -21.32
N ARG A 384 28.56 -2.62 -20.73
CA ARG A 384 29.00 -2.44 -19.33
C ARG A 384 29.59 -1.04 -19.13
N GLY A 385 29.23 -0.41 -18.01
CA GLY A 385 29.60 0.96 -17.67
C GLY A 385 28.72 2.05 -18.32
N LYS A 386 27.76 1.68 -19.17
CA LYS A 386 26.74 2.60 -19.70
C LYS A 386 25.37 2.24 -19.12
N PHE A 387 24.57 3.25 -18.82
CA PHE A 387 23.18 3.03 -18.45
C PHE A 387 22.36 2.44 -19.60
N VAL A 388 21.93 1.19 -19.43
CA VAL A 388 21.00 0.48 -20.32
C VAL A 388 20.01 -0.29 -19.46
N TYR A 389 18.78 0.19 -19.37
CA TYR A 389 17.73 -0.43 -18.58
C TYR A 389 17.54 -1.90 -18.96
N SER A 390 17.69 -2.80 -17.99
CA SER A 390 17.71 -4.25 -18.21
C SER A 390 16.93 -5.01 -17.14
N ASP A 391 16.02 -5.86 -17.57
CA ASP A 391 15.29 -6.77 -16.69
C ASP A 391 16.21 -7.83 -16.10
N LEU A 392 17.21 -8.29 -16.85
CA LEU A 392 18.16 -9.32 -16.42
C LEU A 392 18.94 -8.90 -15.18
N SER A 393 19.23 -7.59 -15.01
CA SER A 393 19.79 -7.08 -13.75
C SER A 393 18.99 -7.55 -12.54
N MET A 394 17.67 -7.56 -12.66
CA MET A 394 16.77 -7.85 -11.56
C MET A 394 16.44 -9.35 -11.43
N TYR A 395 16.51 -10.12 -12.52
CA TYR A 395 16.63 -11.59 -12.42
C TYR A 395 17.85 -11.97 -11.57
N MET A 396 19.02 -11.39 -11.88
CA MET A 396 20.25 -11.65 -11.13
C MET A 396 20.10 -11.25 -9.66
N MET A 397 19.43 -10.14 -9.35
CA MET A 397 19.22 -9.73 -7.96
C MET A 397 18.27 -10.65 -7.20
N LYS A 398 17.24 -11.21 -7.84
CA LYS A 398 16.42 -12.26 -7.21
C LYS A 398 17.27 -13.49 -6.92
N GLU A 399 18.04 -13.98 -7.89
CA GLU A 399 18.90 -15.15 -7.69
C GLU A 399 19.94 -14.93 -6.59
N VAL A 400 20.56 -13.75 -6.52
CA VAL A 400 21.44 -13.35 -5.42
C VAL A 400 20.69 -13.40 -4.10
N PHE A 401 19.51 -12.79 -4.02
CA PHE A 401 18.73 -12.76 -2.79
C PHE A 401 18.37 -14.15 -2.30
N GLU A 402 17.78 -15.00 -3.15
CA GLU A 402 17.32 -16.33 -2.76
C GLU A 402 18.49 -17.26 -2.44
N THR A 403 19.62 -17.11 -3.11
CA THR A 403 20.84 -17.89 -2.83
C THR A 403 21.44 -17.53 -1.47
N VAL A 404 21.52 -16.24 -1.15
CA VAL A 404 22.16 -15.76 0.10
C VAL A 404 21.23 -15.93 1.30
N SER A 405 19.94 -15.66 1.14
CA SER A 405 18.97 -15.74 2.24
C SER A 405 18.42 -17.14 2.48
N HIS A 406 18.49 -18.03 1.49
CA HIS A 406 17.77 -19.32 1.46
C HIS A 406 16.25 -19.16 1.60
N GLN A 407 15.71 -17.99 1.26
CA GLN A 407 14.29 -17.67 1.30
C GLN A 407 13.80 -17.28 -0.09
N LYS A 408 12.55 -17.62 -0.41
CA LYS A 408 11.94 -17.15 -1.66
C LYS A 408 11.58 -15.67 -1.54
N LEU A 409 11.82 -14.91 -2.61
CA LEU A 409 11.59 -13.46 -2.63
C LEU A 409 10.15 -13.10 -2.22
N ASN A 410 9.15 -13.78 -2.79
CA ASN A 410 7.73 -13.50 -2.53
C ASN A 410 7.31 -13.80 -1.08
N GLU A 411 7.87 -14.83 -0.46
CA GLU A 411 7.57 -15.22 0.92
C GLU A 411 8.25 -14.26 1.90
N TYR A 412 9.51 -13.90 1.63
CA TYR A 412 10.26 -12.93 2.42
C TYR A 412 9.59 -11.56 2.44
N VAL A 413 9.33 -10.96 1.27
CA VAL A 413 8.75 -9.59 1.25
C VAL A 413 7.35 -9.56 1.85
N LEU A 414 6.56 -10.64 1.71
CA LEU A 414 5.24 -10.71 2.32
C LEU A 414 5.30 -10.76 3.86
N SER A 415 6.18 -11.61 4.40
CA SER A 415 6.28 -11.87 5.84
C SER A 415 7.10 -10.82 6.61
N SER A 416 8.21 -10.37 6.02
CA SER A 416 9.20 -9.53 6.70
C SER A 416 9.06 -8.04 6.40
N LEU A 417 8.30 -7.68 5.35
CA LEU A 417 8.13 -6.28 4.95
C LEU A 417 6.65 -5.87 4.88
N TYR A 418 5.84 -6.53 4.06
CA TYR A 418 4.47 -6.07 3.77
C TYR A 418 3.53 -6.22 4.95
N ARG A 419 3.44 -7.42 5.56
CA ARG A 419 2.56 -7.66 6.71
C ARG A 419 2.93 -6.79 7.92
N PRO A 420 4.20 -6.67 8.35
CA PRO A 420 4.57 -5.81 9.46
C PRO A 420 4.25 -4.33 9.23
N LEU A 421 4.36 -3.85 7.98
CA LEU A 421 4.00 -2.48 7.61
C LEU A 421 2.49 -2.22 7.64
N GLY A 422 1.65 -3.28 7.63
CA GLY A 422 0.19 -3.17 7.50
C GLY A 422 -0.29 -3.18 6.05
N MET A 423 0.55 -3.57 5.09
CA MET A 423 0.20 -3.68 3.67
C MET A 423 -0.62 -4.96 3.45
N GLN A 424 -1.84 -4.82 2.97
CA GLN A 424 -2.82 -5.92 2.91
C GLN A 424 -2.94 -6.56 1.53
N ALA A 425 -2.83 -5.76 0.48
CA ALA A 425 -2.96 -6.17 -0.92
C ALA A 425 -1.63 -6.59 -1.55
N SER A 426 -0.53 -5.96 -1.15
CA SER A 426 0.78 -6.12 -1.78
C SER A 426 1.29 -7.54 -1.75
N GLY A 427 1.82 -8.00 -2.88
CA GLY A 427 2.56 -9.25 -3.01
C GLY A 427 2.30 -9.94 -4.35
N TYR A 428 2.86 -11.13 -4.51
CA TYR A 428 2.78 -11.89 -5.74
C TYR A 428 1.52 -12.78 -5.78
N LEU A 429 1.21 -13.31 -6.97
CA LEU A 429 0.17 -14.33 -7.20
C LEU A 429 -1.21 -13.96 -6.62
N PRO A 430 -1.82 -12.83 -7.05
CA PRO A 430 -3.00 -12.27 -6.41
C PRO A 430 -4.22 -13.19 -6.46
N ARG A 431 -4.36 -14.06 -7.47
CA ARG A 431 -5.48 -15.02 -7.58
C ARG A 431 -5.48 -16.10 -6.49
N ASN A 432 -4.35 -16.30 -5.82
CA ASN A 432 -4.26 -17.20 -4.66
C ASN A 432 -4.71 -16.52 -3.36
N ARG A 433 -4.94 -15.19 -3.39
CA ARG A 433 -5.15 -14.36 -2.20
C ARG A 433 -6.45 -13.57 -2.23
N PHE A 434 -6.95 -13.24 -3.42
CA PHE A 434 -8.08 -12.34 -3.60
C PHE A 434 -9.07 -12.88 -4.63
N ASN A 435 -10.34 -12.54 -4.43
CA ASN A 435 -11.36 -12.76 -5.44
C ASN A 435 -11.01 -11.95 -6.71
N ILE A 436 -11.22 -12.56 -7.88
CA ILE A 436 -10.90 -11.95 -9.17
C ILE A 436 -11.57 -10.60 -9.39
N SER A 437 -12.75 -10.36 -8.80
CA SER A 437 -13.47 -9.08 -8.89
C SER A 437 -12.73 -7.89 -8.24
N ARG A 438 -11.71 -8.16 -7.41
CA ARG A 438 -10.83 -7.13 -6.84
C ARG A 438 -9.58 -6.87 -7.67
N ILE A 439 -9.35 -7.64 -8.74
CA ILE A 439 -8.12 -7.58 -9.52
C ILE A 439 -8.44 -6.95 -10.87
N VAL A 440 -7.79 -5.83 -11.17
CA VAL A 440 -8.03 -5.10 -12.43
C VAL A 440 -7.41 -5.88 -13.60
N PRO A 441 -8.14 -6.12 -14.70
CA PRO A 441 -7.57 -6.68 -15.92
C PRO A 441 -6.41 -5.81 -16.43
N THR A 442 -5.28 -6.43 -16.73
CA THR A 442 -4.07 -5.70 -17.12
C THR A 442 -4.00 -5.44 -18.61
N THR A 443 -4.41 -6.42 -19.43
CA THR A 443 -4.56 -6.28 -20.88
C THR A 443 -5.69 -7.18 -21.38
N GLU A 444 -6.39 -6.75 -22.43
CA GLU A 444 -7.49 -7.51 -23.03
C GLU A 444 -7.01 -8.72 -23.83
N ASN A 445 -5.82 -8.60 -24.43
CA ASN A 445 -5.16 -9.64 -25.18
C ASN A 445 -3.69 -9.24 -25.36
N ASP A 446 -2.76 -10.07 -24.90
CA ASP A 446 -1.35 -9.78 -25.13
C ASP A 446 -0.87 -10.09 -26.55
N ASN A 447 -1.66 -10.70 -27.45
CA ASN A 447 -1.43 -10.87 -28.90
C ASN A 447 -0.11 -11.55 -29.36
N TRP A 448 0.85 -11.83 -28.47
CA TRP A 448 2.17 -12.36 -28.81
C TRP A 448 2.67 -13.46 -27.86
N PHE A 449 1.92 -13.78 -26.80
CA PHE A 449 2.28 -14.88 -25.88
C PHE A 449 1.09 -15.75 -25.48
N ARG A 450 0.15 -15.24 -24.69
CA ARG A 450 -1.00 -16.01 -24.18
C ARG A 450 -2.24 -15.89 -25.07
N ASN A 451 -2.33 -14.83 -25.87
CA ASN A 451 -3.45 -14.56 -26.77
C ASN A 451 -4.83 -14.54 -26.06
N MET A 452 -4.90 -13.98 -24.85
CA MET A 452 -6.11 -13.94 -24.02
C MET A 452 -6.12 -12.76 -23.04
N LEU A 453 -7.29 -12.53 -22.41
CA LEU A 453 -7.44 -11.60 -21.29
C LEU A 453 -6.49 -11.97 -20.15
N VAL A 454 -5.66 -11.01 -19.74
CA VAL A 454 -4.74 -11.18 -18.62
C VAL A 454 -5.31 -10.44 -17.40
N GLN A 455 -5.84 -11.20 -16.43
CA GLN A 455 -6.37 -10.70 -15.17
C GLN A 455 -5.84 -11.52 -13.99
N GLY A 456 -5.07 -10.87 -13.13
CA GLY A 456 -4.45 -11.50 -11.95
C GLY A 456 -3.31 -12.47 -12.23
N TYR A 457 -2.82 -12.49 -13.47
CA TYR A 457 -1.52 -13.03 -13.86
C TYR A 457 -0.62 -11.86 -14.24
N VAL A 458 0.68 -11.96 -13.94
CA VAL A 458 1.63 -10.91 -14.30
C VAL A 458 1.64 -10.72 -15.82
N ASN A 459 1.58 -9.47 -16.27
CA ASN A 459 1.59 -9.15 -17.69
C ASN A 459 2.93 -9.44 -18.35
N ASP A 460 4.04 -9.22 -17.63
CA ASP A 460 5.37 -9.56 -18.10
C ASP A 460 5.51 -11.06 -18.40
N PRO A 461 5.93 -11.44 -19.62
CA PRO A 461 5.92 -12.82 -20.08
C PRO A 461 7.04 -13.63 -19.41
N GLY A 462 8.21 -13.04 -19.18
CA GLY A 462 9.31 -13.70 -18.53
C GLY A 462 8.97 -14.03 -17.08
N ALA A 463 8.42 -13.07 -16.34
CA ALA A 463 7.92 -13.31 -14.99
C ALA A 463 6.79 -14.34 -14.97
N ALA A 464 5.86 -14.31 -15.93
CA ALA A 464 4.78 -15.30 -16.02
C ALA A 464 5.33 -16.71 -16.25
N MET A 465 6.31 -16.85 -17.15
CA MET A 465 7.00 -18.12 -17.43
C MET A 465 7.87 -18.60 -16.26
N ALA A 466 8.36 -17.68 -15.42
CA ALA A 466 9.04 -17.98 -14.15
C ALA A 466 8.06 -18.32 -13.00
N GLY A 467 6.76 -18.48 -13.29
CA GLY A 467 5.74 -18.82 -12.29
C GLY A 467 5.18 -17.62 -11.52
N GLY A 468 5.32 -16.42 -12.08
CA GLY A 468 4.72 -15.19 -11.58
C GLY A 468 5.50 -14.48 -10.48
N VAL A 469 6.68 -14.99 -10.11
CA VAL A 469 7.56 -14.42 -9.07
C VAL A 469 8.94 -14.16 -9.65
N GLU A 470 9.22 -12.92 -10.03
CA GLU A 470 10.52 -12.55 -10.57
C GLU A 470 11.00 -11.20 -10.00
N GLY A 471 12.30 -10.93 -10.10
CA GLY A 471 12.88 -9.73 -9.52
C GLY A 471 12.50 -8.44 -10.26
N HIS A 472 12.11 -8.52 -11.53
CA HIS A 472 11.82 -7.36 -12.38
C HIS A 472 10.33 -7.03 -12.49
N ALA A 473 9.44 -8.00 -12.25
CA ALA A 473 7.98 -7.91 -12.38
C ALA A 473 7.27 -9.03 -11.57
N GLY A 474 5.95 -8.91 -11.37
CA GLY A 474 5.13 -9.94 -10.69
C GLY A 474 4.43 -9.47 -9.41
N LEU A 475 4.81 -8.30 -8.89
CA LEU A 475 4.13 -7.71 -7.75
C LEU A 475 2.74 -7.18 -8.16
N PHE A 476 1.75 -7.40 -7.31
CA PHE A 476 0.44 -6.76 -7.39
C PHE A 476 0.20 -5.95 -6.12
N SER A 477 -0.47 -4.80 -6.24
CA SER A 477 -0.72 -3.91 -5.09
C SER A 477 -1.92 -2.97 -5.32
N ASN A 478 -2.33 -2.27 -4.26
CA ASN A 478 -3.20 -1.09 -4.31
C ASN A 478 -2.41 0.19 -3.94
N ALA A 479 -3.06 1.35 -4.05
CA ALA A 479 -2.40 2.64 -3.81
C ALA A 479 -2.04 2.88 -2.34
N ASN A 480 -2.89 2.44 -1.40
CA ASN A 480 -2.68 2.66 0.04
C ASN A 480 -1.44 1.90 0.56
N ASP A 481 -1.28 0.65 0.17
CA ASP A 481 -0.12 -0.16 0.55
C ASP A 481 1.19 0.43 0.04
N LEU A 482 1.21 0.89 -1.22
CA LEU A 482 2.39 1.55 -1.76
C LEU A 482 2.68 2.85 -1.01
N ALA A 483 1.65 3.64 -0.68
CA ALA A 483 1.83 4.85 0.11
C ALA A 483 2.49 4.55 1.47
N ILE A 484 2.11 3.45 2.12
CA ILE A 484 2.74 2.99 3.37
C ILE A 484 4.23 2.69 3.17
N TYR A 485 4.57 1.84 2.18
CA TYR A 485 5.97 1.48 1.90
C TYR A 485 6.83 2.70 1.54
N TYR A 486 6.32 3.56 0.67
CA TYR A 486 7.05 4.74 0.24
C TYR A 486 7.11 5.83 1.32
N GLN A 487 6.14 5.90 2.23
CA GLN A 487 6.25 6.74 3.42
C GLN A 487 7.32 6.20 4.39
N MET A 488 7.47 4.89 4.53
CA MET A 488 8.57 4.29 5.33
C MET A 488 9.94 4.71 4.78
N LEU A 489 10.12 4.67 3.45
CA LEU A 489 11.36 5.17 2.82
C LEU A 489 11.53 6.68 2.99
N LEU A 490 10.47 7.48 2.85
CA LEU A 490 10.51 8.92 3.10
C LEU A 490 10.90 9.23 4.55
N ASN A 491 10.43 8.42 5.49
CA ASN A 491 10.78 8.45 6.91
C ASN A 491 12.15 7.81 7.23
N LYS A 492 13.01 7.62 6.22
CA LYS A 492 14.37 7.11 6.37
C LYS A 492 14.43 5.75 7.06
N GLY A 493 13.50 4.87 6.72
CA GLY A 493 13.50 3.48 7.17
C GLY A 493 12.61 3.20 8.38
N THR A 494 11.85 4.17 8.89
CA THR A 494 10.99 4.00 10.07
C THR A 494 9.51 4.16 9.77
N TYR A 495 8.67 3.28 10.30
CA TYR A 495 7.21 3.35 10.16
C TYR A 495 6.52 2.49 11.21
N GLY A 496 5.35 2.89 11.71
CA GLY A 496 4.60 2.10 12.68
C GLY A 496 5.31 1.90 14.02
N GLY A 497 6.26 2.78 14.36
CA GLY A 497 7.06 2.68 15.59
C GLY A 497 8.23 1.70 15.50
N SER A 498 8.47 1.12 14.32
CA SER A 498 9.55 0.17 14.06
C SER A 498 10.52 0.70 13.02
N ARG A 499 11.78 0.24 13.09
CA ARG A 499 12.81 0.50 12.09
C ARG A 499 12.93 -0.71 11.17
N TYR A 500 12.78 -0.50 9.88
CA TYR A 500 12.89 -1.48 8.81
C TYR A 500 14.24 -1.43 8.10
N PHE A 501 14.80 -0.22 7.99
CA PHE A 501 16.13 0.03 7.44
C PHE A 501 16.80 1.15 8.24
N ASP A 502 18.13 1.14 8.27
CA ASP A 502 18.90 2.27 8.74
C ASP A 502 18.76 3.45 7.78
N SER A 503 18.78 4.66 8.34
CA SER A 503 18.62 5.89 7.56
C SER A 503 19.74 6.04 6.52
N THR A 504 20.96 5.61 6.88
CA THR A 504 22.12 5.60 6.00
C THR A 504 21.96 4.65 4.82
N THR A 505 21.33 3.48 5.01
CA THR A 505 21.00 2.56 3.92
C THR A 505 19.97 3.15 2.98
N VAL A 506 18.89 3.73 3.52
CA VAL A 506 17.87 4.39 2.70
C VAL A 506 18.49 5.54 1.91
N ASP A 507 19.33 6.36 2.52
CA ASP A 507 20.03 7.46 1.84
C ASP A 507 20.98 6.95 0.75
N LEU A 508 21.75 5.89 1.02
CA LEU A 508 22.65 5.28 0.05
C LEU A 508 21.88 4.77 -1.18
N PHE A 509 20.81 4.02 -0.99
CA PHE A 509 20.06 3.42 -2.09
C PHE A 509 19.22 4.42 -2.87
N THR A 510 18.66 5.43 -2.18
CA THR A 510 17.81 6.42 -2.83
C THR A 510 18.60 7.54 -3.46
N SER A 511 19.81 7.89 -2.99
CA SER A 511 20.69 8.95 -3.55
C SER A 511 21.19 8.67 -4.96
N ARG A 512 21.73 9.68 -5.66
CA ARG A 512 22.38 9.47 -6.96
C ARG A 512 23.67 8.69 -6.77
N GLN A 513 23.78 7.55 -7.45
CA GLN A 513 24.88 6.60 -7.30
C GLN A 513 25.64 6.36 -8.62
N SER A 514 25.05 6.76 -9.75
CA SER A 514 25.63 6.61 -11.08
C SER A 514 26.34 7.88 -11.56
N LYS A 515 27.47 7.68 -12.25
CA LYS A 515 28.18 8.75 -13.01
C LYS A 515 27.57 8.97 -14.39
N THR A 516 26.91 7.96 -14.97
CA THR A 516 26.39 7.99 -16.36
C THR A 516 24.89 8.21 -16.45
N SER A 517 24.18 8.13 -15.33
CA SER A 517 22.75 8.36 -15.20
C SER A 517 22.44 9.07 -13.88
N TRP A 518 21.16 9.34 -13.65
CA TRP A 518 20.67 9.97 -12.43
C TRP A 518 20.33 8.99 -11.33
N ARG A 519 20.41 7.68 -11.60
CA ARG A 519 19.81 6.62 -10.77
C ARG A 519 20.41 6.51 -9.37
N GLY A 520 19.57 6.05 -8.45
CA GLY A 520 19.99 5.39 -7.22
C GLY A 520 20.08 3.88 -7.42
N LEU A 521 20.44 3.15 -6.37
CA LEU A 521 20.52 1.69 -6.42
C LEU A 521 19.12 1.10 -6.53
N GLY A 522 18.76 0.62 -7.72
CA GLY A 522 17.43 0.11 -8.05
C GLY A 522 16.37 1.20 -8.31
N PHE A 523 16.50 2.38 -7.72
CA PHE A 523 15.56 3.50 -7.91
C PHE A 523 15.88 4.38 -9.11
N ASP A 524 14.84 4.82 -9.80
CA ASP A 524 14.94 5.95 -10.72
C ASP A 524 14.96 7.27 -9.93
N ARG A 525 15.53 8.32 -10.53
CA ARG A 525 15.59 9.67 -9.95
C ARG A 525 15.30 10.71 -11.01
N THR A 526 14.92 11.92 -10.60
CA THR A 526 14.67 13.01 -11.56
C THR A 526 15.89 13.26 -12.43
N ASN A 527 15.64 13.51 -13.71
CA ASN A 527 16.64 14.01 -14.63
C ASN A 527 16.45 15.52 -14.80
N LYS A 528 17.35 16.30 -14.19
CA LYS A 528 17.31 17.77 -14.28
C LYS A 528 17.73 18.35 -15.63
N SER A 529 18.02 17.53 -16.63
CA SER A 529 18.23 18.03 -17.99
C SER A 529 16.95 18.60 -18.62
N SER A 530 15.75 18.30 -18.07
CA SER A 530 14.49 18.89 -18.52
C SER A 530 14.08 20.06 -17.62
N ALA A 531 13.99 21.27 -18.20
CA ALA A 531 13.52 22.46 -17.49
C ALA A 531 12.04 22.35 -17.03
N THR A 532 11.28 21.40 -17.58
CA THR A 532 9.87 21.17 -17.23
C THR A 532 9.67 20.18 -16.09
N ASP A 533 10.71 19.47 -15.62
CA ASP A 533 10.58 18.51 -14.53
C ASP A 533 10.52 19.20 -13.16
N LYS A 534 9.31 19.22 -12.59
CA LYS A 534 9.00 19.88 -11.31
C LYS A 534 9.50 19.12 -10.08
N ARG A 535 9.88 17.85 -10.22
CA ARG A 535 10.43 17.04 -9.11
C ARG A 535 11.73 17.66 -8.61
N SER A 536 12.02 17.59 -7.32
CA SER A 536 13.32 18.00 -6.78
C SER A 536 14.42 17.01 -7.15
N GLU A 537 15.69 17.43 -7.07
CA GLU A 537 16.84 16.54 -7.26
C GLU A 537 16.89 15.37 -6.28
N LEU A 538 16.18 15.47 -5.14
CA LEU A 538 16.08 14.41 -4.14
C LEU A 538 15.02 13.36 -4.51
N ALA A 539 14.16 13.64 -5.49
CA ALA A 539 13.05 12.77 -5.83
C ALA A 539 13.54 11.44 -6.41
N PHE A 540 12.96 10.35 -5.92
CA PHE A 540 13.22 8.99 -6.35
C PHE A 540 11.92 8.23 -6.55
N GLY A 541 11.94 7.18 -7.37
CA GLY A 541 10.72 6.44 -7.69
C GLY A 541 10.93 5.39 -8.76
N HIS A 542 9.83 5.00 -9.40
CA HIS A 542 9.85 4.12 -10.57
C HIS A 542 8.56 4.22 -11.38
N SER A 543 8.63 3.87 -12.66
CA SER A 543 7.45 3.67 -13.51
C SER A 543 7.21 2.19 -13.79
N GLY A 544 5.96 1.80 -13.97
CA GLY A 544 5.58 0.47 -14.47
C GLY A 544 5.07 0.53 -15.90
N TYR A 545 5.34 -0.54 -16.65
CA TYR A 545 4.88 -0.70 -18.03
C TYR A 545 3.35 -0.66 -18.13
N THR A 546 2.67 -1.24 -17.14
CA THR A 546 1.20 -1.26 -16.99
C THR A 546 0.57 0.11 -16.73
N GLY A 547 1.38 1.18 -16.71
CA GLY A 547 0.92 2.54 -16.47
C GLY A 547 0.83 2.89 -14.99
N THR A 548 1.44 2.09 -14.12
CA THR A 548 1.66 2.42 -12.72
C THR A 548 2.85 3.37 -12.55
N TYR A 549 2.85 4.15 -11.47
CA TYR A 549 3.83 5.21 -11.23
C TYR A 549 3.92 5.55 -9.75
N VAL A 550 5.13 5.62 -9.23
CA VAL A 550 5.40 5.95 -7.82
C VAL A 550 6.59 6.90 -7.72
N TRP A 551 6.41 7.99 -6.98
CA TRP A 551 7.47 8.95 -6.72
C TRP A 551 7.41 9.45 -5.28
N VAL A 552 8.59 9.59 -4.69
CA VAL A 552 8.81 10.17 -3.38
C VAL A 552 9.71 11.37 -3.57
N ASP A 553 9.33 12.51 -3.00
CA ASP A 553 10.16 13.72 -3.01
C ASP A 553 10.41 14.20 -1.58
N PRO A 554 11.60 13.90 -1.02
CA PRO A 554 11.99 14.34 0.32
C PRO A 554 12.00 15.86 0.50
N LYS A 555 12.28 16.64 -0.55
CA LYS A 555 12.26 18.11 -0.45
C LYS A 555 10.87 18.61 -0.07
N TYR A 556 9.85 18.00 -0.65
CA TYR A 556 8.45 18.40 -0.44
C TYR A 556 7.73 17.48 0.54
N ASN A 557 8.37 16.52 1.21
CA ASN A 557 7.72 15.49 2.03
C ASN A 557 6.51 14.85 1.31
N LEU A 558 6.69 14.49 0.04
CA LEU A 558 5.63 14.06 -0.87
C LEU A 558 5.80 12.58 -1.21
N VAL A 559 4.69 11.83 -1.15
CA VAL A 559 4.55 10.51 -1.74
C VAL A 559 3.39 10.56 -2.74
N TYR A 560 3.67 10.17 -3.98
CA TYR A 560 2.70 10.16 -5.07
C TYR A 560 2.60 8.77 -5.69
N ILE A 561 1.38 8.28 -5.78
CA ILE A 561 1.03 6.99 -6.38
C ILE A 561 -0.04 7.22 -7.45
N CYS A 562 0.20 6.71 -8.66
CA CYS A 562 -0.79 6.68 -9.73
C CYS A 562 -0.79 5.28 -10.35
N LEU A 563 -1.90 4.56 -10.17
CA LEU A 563 -2.09 3.21 -10.67
C LEU A 563 -3.08 3.25 -11.82
N THR A 564 -2.71 2.62 -12.93
CA THR A 564 -3.59 2.44 -14.08
C THR A 564 -3.42 1.04 -14.64
N ASN A 565 -4.35 0.62 -15.49
CA ASN A 565 -4.20 -0.54 -16.37
C ASN A 565 -4.04 -0.08 -17.84
N ARG A 566 -3.06 0.78 -18.10
CA ARG A 566 -2.82 1.42 -19.41
C ARG A 566 -2.66 0.44 -20.58
N VAL A 567 -2.26 -0.80 -20.33
CA VAL A 567 -2.14 -1.85 -21.37
C VAL A 567 -3.51 -2.42 -21.75
N TYR A 568 -4.59 -1.90 -21.17
CA TYR A 568 -5.97 -2.18 -21.53
C TYR A 568 -6.58 -0.94 -22.21
N PRO A 569 -7.16 -1.06 -23.43
CA PRO A 569 -7.15 -2.23 -24.31
C PRO A 569 -5.77 -2.37 -24.99
N ASP A 570 -5.52 -3.53 -25.59
CA ASP A 570 -4.40 -3.77 -26.50
C ASP A 570 -4.98 -4.11 -27.87
N ASP A 571 -5.61 -3.09 -28.47
CA ASP A 571 -6.42 -3.21 -29.69
C ASP A 571 -5.63 -2.91 -30.98
N GLY A 572 -4.30 -2.77 -30.87
CA GLY A 572 -3.40 -2.39 -31.97
C GLY A 572 -3.61 -0.99 -32.54
N LYS A 573 -4.66 -0.25 -32.11
CA LYS A 573 -5.02 1.11 -32.58
C LYS A 573 -4.68 2.19 -31.56
N THR A 574 -4.72 1.82 -30.27
CA THR A 574 -4.38 2.65 -29.11
C THR A 574 -3.03 2.27 -28.49
N TYR A 575 -2.40 1.19 -28.99
CA TYR A 575 -1.07 0.75 -28.58
C TYR A 575 0.00 1.76 -29.06
N GLY A 576 0.61 2.48 -28.12
CA GLY A 576 1.59 3.53 -28.38
C GLY A 576 1.78 4.49 -27.19
N PRO A 577 2.53 5.60 -27.37
CA PRO A 577 2.58 6.66 -26.38
C PRO A 577 1.15 7.12 -26.05
N ALA A 578 0.81 7.17 -24.76
CA ALA A 578 -0.52 7.63 -24.36
C ALA A 578 -0.72 9.05 -24.87
N LYS A 579 -1.87 9.30 -25.51
CA LYS A 579 -2.26 10.65 -25.97
C LYS A 579 -2.27 11.64 -24.82
N VAL A 580 -2.65 11.17 -23.62
CA VAL A 580 -2.57 11.93 -22.37
C VAL A 580 -1.71 11.16 -21.38
N ASN A 581 -0.58 11.73 -20.99
CA ASN A 581 0.26 11.14 -19.94
C ASN A 581 -0.30 11.48 -18.55
N ILE A 582 -1.35 10.76 -18.14
CA ILE A 582 -2.03 10.93 -16.84
C ILE A 582 -1.02 10.99 -15.70
N ARG A 583 -0.07 10.04 -15.66
CA ARG A 583 0.90 9.88 -14.57
C ARG A 583 1.70 11.14 -14.28
N SER A 584 2.30 11.73 -15.33
CA SER A 584 3.19 12.88 -15.18
C SER A 584 2.39 14.18 -15.04
N LEU A 585 1.30 14.35 -15.79
CA LEU A 585 0.47 15.56 -15.70
C LEU A 585 -0.20 15.71 -14.33
N VAL A 586 -0.66 14.61 -13.73
CA VAL A 586 -1.21 14.61 -12.37
C VAL A 586 -0.12 14.92 -11.35
N LEU A 587 1.09 14.37 -11.49
CA LEU A 587 2.21 14.72 -10.61
C LEU A 587 2.56 16.20 -10.69
N ASP A 588 2.60 16.78 -11.90
CA ASP A 588 2.85 18.20 -12.09
C ASP A 588 1.76 19.06 -11.46
N ALA A 589 0.49 18.65 -11.54
CA ALA A 589 -0.61 19.32 -10.86
C ALA A 589 -0.47 19.26 -9.33
N CYS A 590 0.07 18.16 -8.78
CA CYS A 590 0.38 18.07 -7.35
C CYS A 590 1.49 19.07 -6.96
N TYR A 591 2.55 19.20 -7.77
CA TYR A 591 3.60 20.18 -7.52
C TYR A 591 3.08 21.62 -7.60
N ASP A 592 2.22 21.94 -8.57
CA ASP A 592 1.60 23.26 -8.69
C ASP A 592 0.77 23.59 -7.44
N ALA A 593 -0.01 22.61 -6.96
CA ALA A 593 -0.83 22.78 -5.76
C ALA A 593 0.00 23.00 -4.48
N ILE A 594 1.17 22.35 -4.38
CA ILE A 594 2.07 22.45 -3.21
C ILE A 594 2.90 23.74 -3.25
N THR A 595 3.55 24.04 -4.38
CA THR A 595 4.57 25.09 -4.46
C THR A 595 4.01 26.51 -4.49
N ASP A 596 2.80 26.69 -5.03
CA ASP A 596 2.15 28.00 -5.01
C ASP A 596 1.78 28.48 -3.59
N ASN A 597 1.62 27.57 -2.64
CA ASN A 597 1.29 27.93 -1.26
C ASN A 597 2.53 28.35 -0.47
N GLU A 598 3.69 27.74 -0.71
CA GLU A 598 4.98 28.17 -0.14
C GLU A 598 5.32 29.64 -0.52
N LYS A 599 4.99 30.06 -1.74
CA LYS A 599 5.19 31.46 -2.18
C LYS A 599 4.32 32.48 -1.47
N LYS A 600 3.13 32.08 -0.98
CA LYS A 600 2.24 32.97 -0.22
C LYS A 600 2.68 33.15 1.23
N GLU A 601 3.48 32.24 1.78
CA GLU A 601 4.06 32.36 3.13
C GLU A 601 5.29 33.26 3.16
N ILE A 602 6.08 33.36 2.07
CA ILE A 602 7.24 34.27 2.00
C ILE A 602 6.80 35.75 1.88
N HIS A 603 5.53 36.00 1.58
CA HIS A 603 4.94 37.35 1.44
C HIS A 603 3.97 37.73 2.56
N LYS A 604 3.91 36.94 3.64
CA LYS A 604 3.25 37.29 4.90
C LYS A 604 4.29 37.30 6.01
#